data_AF-A0A6H1X3Q6-F1
#
_entry.id   AF-A0A6H1X3Q6-F1
#
_cell.length_a   1.000
_cell.length_b   1.000
_cell.length_c   1.000
_cell.angle_alpha   90.00
_cell.angle_beta   90.00
_cell.angle_gamma   90.00
#
_symmetry.space_group_name_H-M   'P 1'
#
loop_
_entity.id
_entity.type
_entity.pdbx_description
1 polymer ?
#
loop_
_entity_poly.entity_id
_entity_poly.type
_entity_poly.pdbx_seq_one_letter_code
_entity_poly.pdbx_strand_id
1 'polypeptide(L)' 'MANSELETLKNEIEELRQEINTYIQYPEIFKDELLEASQKIDILINKYILLIK' A
#
# COMPACT_ATOMS: atom_id res chain seq x y z
N MET A 1 20.10 6.26 6.90
CA MET A 1 18.78 6.83 7.21
C MET A 1 17.79 6.57 6.08
N ALA A 2 18.09 6.91 4.82
CA ALA A 2 17.21 6.60 3.68
C ALA A 2 16.86 5.10 3.50
N ASN A 3 17.79 4.19 3.84
CA ASN A 3 17.56 2.75 3.73
C ASN A 3 16.49 2.23 4.71
N SER A 4 16.37 2.87 5.87
CA SER A 4 15.39 2.54 6.91
C SER A 4 13.98 2.94 6.48
N GLU A 5 13.83 4.14 5.91
CA GLU A 5 12.56 4.62 5.36
C GLU A 5 12.10 3.78 4.16
N LEU A 6 13.02 3.38 3.27
CA LEU A 6 12.70 2.49 2.15
C LEU A 6 12.20 1.13 2.65
N GLU A 7 12.82 0.58 3.70
CA GLU A 7 12.41 -0.68 4.29
C GLU A 7 11.04 -0.58 4.98
N THR A 8 10.77 0.52 5.70
CA THR A 8 9.44 0.80 6.27
C THR A 8 8.38 0.93 5.18
N LEU A 9 8.63 1.70 4.13
CA LEU A 9 7.70 1.86 3.00
C LEU A 9 7.41 0.54 2.31
N LYS A 10 8.43 -0.30 2.13
CA LYS A 10 8.26 -1.62 1.53
C LYS A 10 7.37 -2.52 2.37
N ASN A 11 7.53 -2.49 3.70
CA ASN A 11 6.68 -3.24 4.62
C ASN A 11 5.23 -2.73 4.60
N GLU A 12 5.01 -1.41 4.64
CA GLU A 12 3.68 -0.82 4.54
C GLU A 12 2.98 -1.16 3.21
N ILE A 13 3.71 -1.17 2.10
CA ILE A 13 3.18 -1.58 0.79
C ILE A 13 2.74 -3.04 0.80
N GLU A 14 3.54 -3.95 1.38
CA GLU A 14 3.18 -5.36 1.44
C GLU A 14 2.02 -5.65 2.40
N GLU A 15 1.92 -4.95 3.53
CA GLU A 15 0.74 -5.03 4.41
C GLU A 15 -0.53 -4.59 3.67
N LEU A 16 -0.50 -3.43 3.01
CA LEU A 16 -1.62 -2.96 2.20
C LEU A 16 -1.98 -3.91 1.05
N ARG A 17 -1.00 -4.59 0.44
CA ARG A 17 -1.28 -5.64 -0.57
C ARG A 17 -2.05 -6.81 0.02
N GLN A 18 -1.70 -7.26 1.23
CA GLN A 18 -2.44 -8.34 1.90
C GLN A 18 -3.87 -7.92 2.23
N GLU A 19 -4.06 -6.68 2.70
CA GLU A 19 -5.38 -6.11 2.95
C GLU A 19 -6.22 -6.03 1.67
N ILE A 20 -5.66 -5.46 0.59
CA ILE A 20 -6.32 -5.37 -0.72
C ILE A 20 -6.71 -6.76 -1.22
N ASN A 21 -5.81 -7.75 -1.13
CA ASN A 21 -6.13 -9.12 -1.52
C ASN A 21 -7.33 -9.69 -0.76
N THR A 22 -7.46 -9.36 0.53
CA THR A 22 -8.59 -9.75 1.37
C THR A 22 -9.86 -9.02 0.96
N TYR A 23 -9.79 -7.71 0.73
CA TYR A 23 -10.93 -6.89 0.30
C TYR A 23 -11.46 -7.31 -1.08
N ILE A 24 -10.58 -7.73 -2.00
CA ILE A 24 -10.97 -8.26 -3.32
C ILE A 24 -11.80 -9.54 -3.20
N GLN A 25 -11.62 -10.35 -2.14
CA GLN A 25 -12.44 -11.55 -1.94
C GLN A 25 -13.87 -11.21 -1.52
N TYR A 26 -14.09 -10.05 -0.91
CA TYR A 26 -15.39 -9.62 -0.40
C TYR A 26 -15.72 -8.17 -0.81
N PRO A 27 -15.81 -7.89 -2.12
CA PRO A 27 -15.92 -6.52 -2.64
C PRO A 27 -17.25 -5.85 -2.29
N GLU A 28 -18.28 -6.62 -1.95
CA GLU A 28 -19.58 -6.08 -1.53
C GLU A 28 -19.53 -5.46 -0.12
N ILE A 29 -18.59 -5.92 0.71
CA ILE A 29 -18.42 -5.47 2.10
C ILE A 29 -17.34 -4.39 2.17
N PHE A 30 -16.23 -4.60 1.46
CA PHE A 30 -15.03 -3.77 1.57
C PHE A 30 -14.82 -2.85 0.37
N LYS A 31 -15.88 -2.42 -0.30
CA LYS A 31 -15.76 -1.59 -1.51
C LYS A 31 -15.01 -0.28 -1.24
N ASP A 32 -15.34 0.38 -0.14
CA ASP A 32 -14.77 1.67 0.21
C ASP A 32 -13.35 1.49 0.75
N GLU A 33 -13.12 0.46 1.57
CA GLU A 33 -11.80 0.08 2.09
C GLU A 33 -10.84 -0.33 0.96
N LEU A 34 -11.34 -1.03 -0.05
CA LEU A 34 -10.56 -1.39 -1.24
C LEU A 34 -10.16 -0.13 -2.03
N LEU A 35 -11.07 0.85 -2.14
CA LEU A 35 -10.79 2.12 -2.83
C LEU A 35 -9.77 2.96 -2.05
N GLU A 36 -9.92 3.05 -0.73
CA GLU A 36 -8.98 3.75 0.16
C GLU A 36 -7.60 3.08 0.18
N ALA A 37 -7.56 1.75 0.29
CA ALA A 37 -6.30 1.00 0.28
C ALA A 37 -5.59 1.12 -1.07
N SER A 38 -6.35 1.14 -2.18
CA SER A 38 -5.79 1.39 -3.52
C SER A 38 -5.23 2.80 -3.66
N GLN A 39 -5.87 3.81 -3.09
CA GLN A 39 -5.31 5.17 -3.09
C GLN A 39 -4.06 5.28 -2.21
N LYS A 40 -4.05 4.62 -1.04
CA LYS A 40 -2.89 4.58 -0.14
C LYS A 40 -1.70 3.90 -0.80
N ILE A 41 -1.90 2.74 -1.45
CA ILE A 41 -0.79 2.02 -2.08
C ILE A 41 -0.16 2.84 -3.21
N ASP A 42 -0.94 3.57 -4.00
CA ASP A 42 -0.42 4.48 -5.03
C ASP A 42 0.45 5.59 -4.42
N ILE A 43 0.03 6.19 -3.30
CA ILE A 43 0.81 7.22 -2.60
C ILE A 43 2.13 6.62 -2.08
N LEU A 44 2.08 5.44 -1.47
CA LEU A 44 3.28 4.80 -0.92
C LEU A 44 4.26 4.37 -2.01
N ILE A 45 3.77 3.85 -3.14
CA ILE A 45 4.61 3.52 -4.30
C ILE A 45 5.28 4.79 -4.84
N ASN A 46 4.54 5.89 -4.98
CA ASN A 46 5.11 7.16 -5.43
C ASN A 46 6.20 7.67 -4.47
N LYS A 47 5.97 7.60 -3.16
CA LYS A 47 6.98 7.95 -2.15
C LYS A 47 8.21 7.04 -2.23
N TYR A 48 8.00 5.73 -2.40
CA TYR A 48 9.07 4.75 -2.55
C TYR A 48 9.92 5.05 -3.79
N ILE A 49 9.31 5.35 -4.93
CA ILE A 49 10.01 5.74 -6.16
C ILE A 49 10.83 7.02 -5.97
N LEU A 50 10.29 8.02 -5.25
CA LEU A 50 11.00 9.27 -4.96
C LEU A 50 12.24 9.05 -4.08
N LEU A 51 12.19 8.09 -3.14
CA LEU A 51 13.31 7.81 -2.22
C LEU A 51 14.40 6.93 -2.84
N ILE A 52 14.09 6.17 -3.89
CA ILE A 52 15.10 5.42 -4.66
C ILE A 52 15.90 6.34 -5.60
N LYS A 53 15.32 7.49 -5.98
CA LYS A 53 15.85 8.38 -7.02
C LYS A 53 16.77 9.46 -6.46
#